data_AF-A0A3B0A5F9-F1
#
_entry.id   AF-A0A3B0A5F9-F1
#
_cell.length_a   1.000
_cell.length_b   1.000
_cell.length_c   1.000
_cell.angle_alpha   90.00
_cell.angle_beta   90.00
_cell.angle_gamma   90.00
#
_symmetry.space_group_name_H-M   'P 1'
#
loop_
_entity.id
_entity.type
_entity.pdbx_description
1 polymer ?
#
loop_
_entity_poly.entity_id
_entity_poly.type
_entity_poly.pdbx_seq_one_letter_code
_entity_poly.pdbx_strand_id
1 'polypeptide(L)'
;MLAAEEIPKITDWMQAWGSLAGLLMSTIAVVFTGLLLRHEIRVRRDEQRDNEAALARLVVAEFRFANGPKVNHEGVLTGQLTYVEYRIRNLSSSPILNVSFAVMNGTDGKVYSSPEQKSVVVSEADMGVPFKPPLHPEQPGGPHHLMSIIRFTDANGLQWIREGTTSPVRFVTRRKRHLLFFRD
;
A
#
# COMPACT_ATOMS: atom_id res chain seq x y z
N MET A 1 -36.72 -59.88 -52.82
CA MET A 1 -35.94 -58.67 -52.53
C MET A 1 -35.24 -58.89 -51.19
N LEU A 2 -34.04 -59.47 -51.24
CA LEU A 2 -33.18 -59.62 -50.07
C LEU A 2 -32.43 -58.31 -49.92
N ALA A 3 -32.73 -57.56 -48.86
CA ALA A 3 -31.91 -56.43 -48.46
C ALA A 3 -30.54 -56.98 -48.07
N ALA A 4 -29.52 -56.71 -48.89
CA ALA A 4 -28.15 -56.98 -48.52
C ALA A 4 -27.84 -56.05 -47.33
N GLU A 5 -27.71 -56.63 -46.14
CA GLU A 5 -27.12 -55.97 -44.99
C GLU A 5 -25.66 -55.64 -45.35
N GLU A 6 -25.44 -54.40 -45.77
CA GLU A 6 -24.10 -53.84 -45.90
C GLU A 6 -23.47 -53.85 -44.50
N ILE A 7 -22.63 -54.86 -44.25
CA ILE A 7 -21.85 -54.99 -43.02
C ILE A 7 -21.13 -53.65 -42.81
N PRO A 8 -21.35 -52.96 -41.68
CA PRO A 8 -20.79 -51.63 -41.47
C PRO A 8 -19.28 -51.69 -41.65
N LYS A 9 -18.79 -50.91 -42.60
CA LYS A 9 -17.38 -50.87 -42.99
C LYS A 9 -16.58 -50.40 -41.79
N ILE A 10 -15.62 -51.19 -41.34
CA ILE A 10 -14.70 -50.90 -40.22
C ILE A 10 -14.12 -49.46 -40.29
N THR A 11 -14.01 -48.93 -41.50
CA THR A 11 -13.61 -47.56 -41.82
C THR A 11 -14.48 -46.46 -41.17
N ASP A 12 -15.80 -46.61 -41.12
CA ASP A 12 -16.70 -45.57 -40.59
C ASP A 12 -16.54 -45.42 -39.07
N TRP A 13 -16.29 -46.53 -38.37
CA TRP A 13 -16.07 -46.53 -36.93
C TRP A 13 -14.73 -45.87 -36.58
N MET A 14 -13.69 -46.12 -37.38
CA MET A 14 -12.39 -45.49 -37.20
C MET A 14 -12.46 -43.95 -37.40
N GLN A 15 -13.26 -43.49 -38.37
CA GLN A 15 -13.48 -42.06 -38.59
C GLN A 15 -14.22 -41.39 -37.43
N ALA A 16 -15.22 -42.06 -36.86
CA ALA A 16 -15.96 -41.56 -35.70
C ALA A 16 -15.02 -41.33 -34.49
N TRP A 17 -14.13 -42.29 -34.19
CA TRP A 17 -13.14 -42.14 -33.12
C TRP A 17 -12.15 -40.99 -33.36
N GLY A 18 -11.73 -40.79 -34.61
CA GLY A 18 -10.88 -39.65 -34.98
C GLY A 18 -11.56 -38.31 -34.68
N SER A 19 -12.84 -38.17 -35.03
CA SER A 19 -13.61 -36.95 -34.77
C SER A 19 -13.84 -36.70 -33.27
N LEU A 20 -14.11 -37.76 -32.50
CA LEU A 20 -14.28 -37.67 -31.05
C LEU A 20 -12.96 -37.29 -30.35
N ALA A 21 -11.86 -37.91 -30.74
CA ALA A 21 -10.53 -37.58 -30.23
C ALA A 21 -10.15 -36.13 -30.57
N GLY A 22 -10.45 -35.67 -31.79
CA GLY A 22 -10.24 -34.28 -32.20
C GLY A 22 -11.02 -33.28 -31.35
N LEU A 23 -12.32 -33.53 -31.12
CA LEU A 23 -13.17 -32.69 -30.27
C LEU A 23 -12.67 -32.65 -28.82
N LEU A 24 -12.28 -33.80 -28.28
CA LEU A 24 -11.72 -33.91 -26.94
C LEU A 24 -10.42 -33.10 -26.82
N MET A 25 -9.49 -33.28 -27.77
CA MET A 25 -8.21 -32.55 -27.78
C MET A 25 -8.42 -31.04 -27.94
N SER A 26 -9.36 -30.59 -28.79
CA SER A 26 -9.67 -29.16 -28.91
C SER A 26 -10.25 -28.60 -27.61
N THR A 27 -11.12 -29.35 -26.95
CA THR A 27 -11.72 -28.94 -25.66
C THR A 27 -10.64 -28.81 -24.60
N ILE A 28 -9.74 -29.80 -24.52
CA ILE A 28 -8.60 -29.79 -23.60
C ILE A 28 -7.70 -28.58 -23.88
N ALA A 29 -7.36 -28.31 -25.14
CA ALA A 29 -6.53 -27.17 -25.52
C ALA A 29 -7.13 -25.83 -25.10
N VAL A 30 -8.44 -25.65 -25.27
CA VAL A 30 -9.16 -24.43 -24.82
C VAL A 30 -9.10 -24.29 -23.30
N VAL A 31 -9.29 -25.37 -22.55
CA VAL A 31 -9.20 -25.35 -21.08
C VAL A 31 -7.80 -24.97 -20.61
N PHE A 32 -6.75 -25.60 -21.16
CA PHE A 32 -5.37 -25.26 -20.81
C PHE A 32 -5.02 -23.82 -21.16
N THR A 33 -5.43 -23.33 -22.34
CA THR A 33 -5.24 -21.93 -22.73
C THR A 33 -5.91 -20.97 -21.75
N GLY A 34 -7.16 -21.27 -21.34
CA GLY A 34 -7.88 -20.48 -20.35
C GLY A 34 -7.19 -20.46 -18.98
N LEU A 35 -6.66 -21.60 -18.53
CA LEU A 35 -5.93 -21.71 -17.27
C LEU A 35 -4.61 -20.91 -17.30
N LEU A 36 -3.86 -20.98 -18.41
CA LEU A 36 -2.63 -20.23 -18.60
C LEU A 36 -2.89 -18.72 -18.59
N LEU A 37 -3.89 -18.25 -19.34
CA LEU A 37 -4.27 -16.83 -19.35
C LEU A 37 -4.70 -16.35 -17.96
N ARG A 38 -5.47 -17.15 -17.23
CA ARG A 38 -5.87 -16.83 -15.86
C ARG A 38 -4.66 -16.72 -14.93
N HIS A 39 -3.68 -17.62 -15.09
CA HIS A 39 -2.45 -17.60 -14.29
C HIS A 39 -1.62 -16.35 -14.58
N GLU A 40 -1.39 -16.04 -15.86
CA GLU A 40 -0.62 -14.86 -16.26
C GLU A 40 -1.25 -13.55 -15.75
N ILE A 41 -2.57 -13.40 -15.88
CA ILE A 41 -3.29 -12.22 -15.36
C ILE A 41 -3.14 -12.09 -13.84
N ARG A 42 -3.14 -13.22 -13.11
CA ARG A 42 -2.91 -13.20 -11.65
C ARG A 42 -1.49 -12.75 -11.35
N VAL A 43 -0.48 -13.35 -11.99
CA VAL A 43 0.94 -13.02 -11.76
C VAL A 43 1.20 -11.55 -12.05
N ARG A 44 0.75 -11.01 -13.20
CA ARG A 44 0.93 -9.59 -13.54
C ARG A 44 0.29 -8.65 -12.52
N ARG A 45 -0.86 -9.02 -11.95
CA ARG A 45 -1.52 -8.20 -10.91
C ARG A 45 -0.74 -8.22 -9.61
N ASP A 46 -0.17 -9.36 -9.25
CA ASP A 46 0.62 -9.48 -8.04
C ASP A 46 1.96 -8.75 -8.19
N GLU A 47 2.65 -8.89 -9.32
CA GLU A 47 3.84 -8.10 -9.67
C GLU A 47 3.56 -6.59 -9.68
N GLN A 48 2.43 -6.17 -10.26
CA GLN A 48 2.03 -4.78 -10.27
C GLN A 48 1.82 -4.25 -8.85
N ARG A 49 1.14 -5.01 -7.97
CA ARG A 49 0.92 -4.63 -6.56
C ARG A 49 2.23 -4.55 -5.79
N ASP A 50 3.17 -5.46 -6.06
CA ASP A 50 4.48 -5.47 -5.41
C ASP A 50 5.33 -4.27 -5.85
N ASN A 51 5.29 -3.92 -7.14
CA ASN A 51 5.93 -2.71 -7.66
C ASN A 51 5.30 -1.43 -7.08
N GLU A 52 3.98 -1.36 -7.02
CA GLU A 52 3.25 -0.25 -6.39
C GLU A 52 3.64 -0.09 -4.90
N ALA A 53 3.68 -1.19 -4.15
CA ALA A 53 4.10 -1.19 -2.75
C ALA A 53 5.58 -0.84 -2.59
N ALA A 54 6.46 -1.27 -3.51
CA ALA A 54 7.87 -0.93 -3.50
C ALA A 54 8.08 0.58 -3.68
N LEU A 55 7.35 1.23 -4.59
CA LEU A 55 7.39 2.69 -4.75
C LEU A 55 6.92 3.40 -3.48
N ALA A 56 5.85 2.93 -2.84
CA ALA A 56 5.37 3.52 -1.60
C ALA A 56 6.41 3.42 -0.46
N ARG A 57 7.23 2.36 -0.41
CA ARG A 57 8.29 2.19 0.62
C ARG A 57 9.39 3.26 0.52
N LEU A 58 9.57 3.86 -0.65
CA LEU A 58 10.54 4.93 -0.90
C LEU A 58 10.14 6.28 -0.31
N VAL A 59 8.91 6.40 0.20
CA VAL A 59 8.45 7.59 0.92
C VAL A 59 8.75 7.40 2.40
N VAL A 60 9.66 8.22 2.94
CA VAL A 60 10.16 8.14 4.31
C VAL A 60 9.96 9.47 5.00
N ALA A 61 9.64 9.47 6.29
CA ALA A 61 9.71 10.66 7.14
C ALA A 61 10.90 10.57 8.09
N GLU A 62 11.59 11.67 8.24
CA GLU A 62 12.70 11.86 9.17
C GLU A 62 12.30 12.94 10.17
N PHE A 63 12.36 12.62 11.47
CA PHE A 63 12.14 13.61 12.51
C PHE A 63 13.36 14.50 12.67
N ARG A 64 13.13 15.81 12.72
CA ARG A 64 14.14 16.83 12.99
C ARG A 64 13.74 17.62 14.23
N PHE A 65 14.63 17.65 15.19
CA PHE A 65 14.40 18.34 16.44
C PHE A 65 15.11 19.70 16.40
N ALA A 66 14.51 20.68 15.72
CA ALA A 66 15.11 22.01 15.60
C ALA A 66 15.21 22.75 16.95
N ASN A 67 14.23 22.54 17.85
CA ASN A 67 14.18 23.09 19.20
C ASN A 67 13.75 22.03 20.22
N GLY A 68 14.36 20.84 20.11
CA GLY A 68 13.97 19.68 20.91
C GLY A 68 14.58 19.65 22.32
N PRO A 69 14.14 18.68 23.14
CA PRO A 69 14.76 18.39 24.41
C PRO A 69 16.26 18.12 24.23
N LYS A 70 17.07 18.73 25.09
CA LYS A 70 18.52 18.54 25.08
C LYS A 70 18.82 17.21 25.75
N VAL A 71 19.63 16.39 25.10
CA VAL A 71 20.21 15.20 25.73
C VAL A 71 21.27 15.70 26.70
N ASN A 72 21.12 15.42 28.00
CA ASN A 72 22.15 15.72 28.99
C ASN A 72 23.34 14.74 28.85
N HIS A 73 24.39 14.92 29.66
CA HIS A 73 25.57 14.03 29.63
C HIS A 73 25.27 12.56 29.96
N GLU A 74 24.12 12.27 30.57
CA GLU A 74 23.68 10.92 30.94
C GLU A 74 22.77 10.29 29.88
N GLY A 75 22.55 10.96 28.74
CA GLY A 75 21.65 10.46 27.70
C GLY A 75 20.17 10.73 27.96
N VAL A 76 19.83 11.47 29.02
CA VAL A 76 18.45 11.78 29.41
C VAL A 76 17.96 13.02 28.66
N LEU A 77 16.80 12.91 28.02
CA LEU A 77 16.13 14.05 27.39
C LEU A 77 15.63 15.03 28.48
N THR A 78 16.13 16.26 28.44
CA THR A 78 15.73 17.35 29.33
C THR A 78 15.04 18.45 28.53
N GLY A 79 13.94 18.98 29.08
CA GLY A 79 13.13 20.03 28.44
C GLY A 79 11.84 19.50 27.81
N GLN A 80 10.88 20.40 27.60
CA GLN A 80 9.61 20.08 26.98
C GLN A 80 9.73 20.12 25.45
N LEU A 81 9.10 19.18 24.77
CA LEU A 81 8.98 19.17 23.32
C LEU A 81 7.72 19.96 22.92
N THR A 82 7.92 21.17 22.42
CA THR A 82 6.84 22.08 21.97
C THR A 82 6.58 22.01 20.48
N TYR A 83 7.59 21.58 19.71
CA TYR A 83 7.55 21.57 18.25
C TYR A 83 8.42 20.44 17.71
N VAL A 84 7.92 19.73 16.70
CA VAL A 84 8.70 18.75 15.93
C VAL A 84 8.69 19.19 14.47
N GLU A 85 9.89 19.33 13.91
CA GLU A 85 10.06 19.40 12.47
C GLU A 85 10.17 17.98 11.93
N TYR A 86 9.71 17.80 10.72
CA TYR A 86 9.90 16.55 10.01
C TYR A 86 10.13 16.83 8.54
N ARG A 87 10.96 15.97 7.96
CA ARG A 87 11.28 15.99 6.55
C ARG A 87 10.70 14.75 5.91
N ILE A 88 9.79 14.94 4.97
CA ILE A 88 9.31 13.87 4.11
C ILE A 88 10.26 13.79 2.92
N ARG A 89 10.83 12.62 2.67
CA ARG A 89 11.67 12.33 1.52
C ARG A 89 10.94 11.35 0.62
N ASN A 90 10.74 11.75 -0.62
CA ASN A 90 10.32 10.89 -1.71
C ASN A 90 11.57 10.45 -2.47
N LEU A 91 11.98 9.20 -2.26
CA LEU A 91 13.14 8.62 -2.96
C LEU A 91 12.75 7.95 -4.29
N SER A 92 11.47 8.04 -4.69
CA SER A 92 11.02 7.58 -6.00
C SER A 92 11.24 8.65 -7.08
N SER A 93 11.22 8.24 -8.35
CA SER A 93 11.29 9.16 -9.49
C SER A 93 9.97 9.87 -9.80
N SER A 94 8.87 9.45 -9.16
CA SER A 94 7.52 9.94 -9.43
C SER A 94 7.04 10.84 -8.29
N PRO A 95 6.33 11.95 -8.58
CA PRO A 95 5.81 12.83 -7.53
C PRO A 95 4.75 12.12 -6.69
N ILE A 96 4.66 12.47 -5.41
CA ILE A 96 3.56 12.09 -4.53
C ILE A 96 2.67 13.29 -4.26
N LEU A 97 1.37 13.05 -4.15
CA LEU A 97 0.32 14.05 -4.06
C LEU A 97 -0.39 13.97 -2.71
N ASN A 98 -1.06 15.06 -2.32
CA ASN A 98 -1.91 15.12 -1.12
C ASN A 98 -1.24 14.53 0.13
N VAL A 99 0.03 14.91 0.35
CA VAL A 99 0.81 14.40 1.46
C VAL A 99 0.30 15.07 2.72
N SER A 100 -0.12 14.26 3.67
CA SER A 100 -0.56 14.67 4.99
C SER A 100 0.27 13.96 6.04
N PHE A 101 0.68 14.67 7.07
CA PHE A 101 1.49 14.10 8.14
C PHE A 101 0.88 14.39 9.49
N ALA A 102 0.87 13.39 10.35
CA ALA A 102 0.49 13.54 11.75
C ALA A 102 1.51 12.85 12.65
N VAL A 103 1.65 13.34 13.88
CA VAL A 103 2.40 12.64 14.92
C VAL A 103 1.43 11.90 15.82
N MET A 104 1.72 10.63 16.08
CA MET A 104 0.99 9.76 16.99
C MET A 104 1.91 9.31 18.13
N ASN A 105 1.35 9.15 19.31
CA ASN A 105 1.99 8.41 20.39
C ASN A 105 1.86 6.90 20.12
N GLY A 106 2.99 6.19 20.02
CA GLY A 106 3.01 4.74 19.85
C GLY A 106 2.47 3.96 21.05
N THR A 107 2.40 4.59 22.23
CA THR A 107 1.93 3.93 23.46
C THR A 107 0.41 3.96 23.60
N ASP A 108 -0.24 5.11 23.36
CA ASP A 108 -1.69 5.27 23.54
C ASP A 108 -2.47 5.46 22.22
N GLY A 109 -1.78 5.55 21.07
CA GLY A 109 -2.38 5.77 19.76
C GLY A 109 -2.95 7.17 19.53
N LYS A 110 -2.78 8.10 20.47
CA LYS A 110 -3.31 9.47 20.37
C LYS A 110 -2.56 10.24 19.30
N VAL A 111 -3.32 10.89 18.41
CA VAL A 111 -2.79 11.78 17.38
C VAL A 111 -2.66 13.19 17.97
N TYR A 112 -1.46 13.74 17.94
CA TYR A 112 -1.14 15.02 18.57
C TYR A 112 -1.39 16.24 17.69
N SER A 113 -1.59 16.06 16.37
CA SER A 113 -1.61 17.17 15.44
C SER A 113 -2.63 17.03 14.32
N SER A 114 -3.22 18.17 13.95
CA SER A 114 -3.94 18.30 12.69
C SER A 114 -2.95 18.07 11.53
N PRO A 115 -3.32 17.29 10.51
CA PRO A 115 -2.44 17.04 9.40
C PRO A 115 -2.11 18.32 8.64
N GLU A 116 -0.85 18.73 8.64
CA GLU A 116 -0.37 19.69 7.64
C GLU A 116 -0.41 18.98 6.29
N GLN A 117 -0.95 19.64 5.27
CA GLN A 117 -1.14 19.06 3.94
C GLN A 117 -0.27 19.79 2.91
N LYS A 118 0.52 19.03 2.15
CA LYS A 118 1.21 19.49 0.94
C LYS A 118 0.52 18.89 -0.27
N SER A 119 0.30 19.71 -1.30
CA SER A 119 -0.36 19.27 -2.53
C SER A 119 0.52 18.30 -3.33
N VAL A 120 1.83 18.59 -3.44
CA VAL A 120 2.79 17.82 -4.24
C VAL A 120 4.16 17.80 -3.56
N VAL A 121 4.80 16.63 -3.50
CA VAL A 121 6.18 16.46 -3.05
C VAL A 121 6.95 15.66 -4.11
N VAL A 122 7.98 16.28 -4.69
CA VAL A 122 8.81 15.64 -5.73
C VAL A 122 9.99 14.91 -5.10
N SER A 123 10.79 15.60 -4.27
CA SER A 123 11.99 15.03 -3.64
C SER A 123 11.92 15.14 -2.12
N GLU A 124 11.77 16.34 -1.58
CA GLU A 124 11.64 16.54 -0.14
C GLU A 124 10.64 17.65 0.19
N ALA A 125 10.03 17.55 1.36
CA ALA A 125 9.21 18.58 1.95
C ALA A 125 9.48 18.65 3.44
N ASP A 126 9.87 19.84 3.90
CA ASP A 126 9.96 20.17 5.32
C ASP A 126 8.59 20.67 5.80
N MET A 127 8.21 20.19 6.96
CA MET A 127 6.92 20.43 7.59
C MET A 127 7.11 20.40 9.10
N GLY A 128 6.14 20.89 9.86
CA GLY A 128 6.30 20.93 11.31
C GLY A 128 5.00 20.99 12.09
N VAL A 129 5.05 20.41 13.27
CA VAL A 129 3.89 20.16 14.11
C VAL A 129 4.14 20.76 15.49
N PRO A 130 3.34 21.76 15.90
CA PRO A 130 3.34 22.23 17.28
C PRO A 130 2.58 21.25 18.18
N PHE A 131 3.14 20.94 19.34
CA PHE A 131 2.45 20.21 20.40
C PHE A 131 1.73 21.18 21.33
N LYS A 132 0.43 20.93 21.53
CA LYS A 132 -0.41 21.65 22.47
C LYS A 132 -1.27 20.64 23.23
N PRO A 133 -0.97 20.32 24.51
CA PRO A 133 0.12 20.87 25.33
C PRO A 133 1.52 20.35 24.93
N PRO A 134 2.62 21.00 25.38
CA PRO A 134 3.98 20.48 25.20
C PRO A 134 4.14 19.08 25.81
N LEU A 135 4.94 18.24 25.16
CA LEU A 135 5.22 16.88 25.65
C LEU A 135 6.40 16.89 26.62
N HIS A 136 6.21 16.29 27.80
CA HIS A 136 7.29 16.09 28.75
C HIS A 136 7.97 14.73 28.51
N PRO A 137 9.32 14.64 28.61
CA PRO A 137 10.05 13.38 28.48
C PRO A 137 9.60 12.28 29.45
N GLU A 138 9.21 12.68 30.67
CA GLU A 138 8.80 11.77 31.74
C GLU A 138 7.35 11.29 31.63
N GLN A 139 6.54 11.90 30.75
CA GLN A 139 5.15 11.48 30.57
C GLN A 139 5.08 10.15 29.80
N PRO A 140 4.12 9.26 30.14
CA PRO A 140 3.82 8.11 29.31
C PRO A 140 3.55 8.56 27.86
N GLY A 141 4.33 8.03 26.91
CA GLY A 141 4.26 8.50 25.53
C GLY A 141 5.04 9.76 25.22
N GLY A 142 6.06 10.07 26.03
CA GLY A 142 7.02 11.12 25.75
C GLY A 142 7.72 10.95 24.38
N PRO A 143 8.69 11.82 24.05
CA PRO A 143 9.28 11.94 22.72
C PRO A 143 9.80 10.63 22.10
N HIS A 144 10.24 9.67 22.91
CA HIS A 144 10.74 8.37 22.46
C HIS A 144 9.68 7.45 21.85
N HIS A 145 8.40 7.71 22.14
CA HIS A 145 7.28 6.93 21.63
C HIS A 145 6.60 7.58 20.44
N LEU A 146 7.11 8.70 19.92
CA LEU A 146 6.48 9.38 18.79
C LEU A 146 6.65 8.57 17.51
N MET A 147 5.54 8.37 16.81
CA MET A 147 5.45 7.72 15.52
C MET A 147 4.90 8.71 14.49
N SER A 148 5.48 8.71 13.29
CA SER A 148 4.96 9.49 12.17
C SER A 148 3.84 8.74 11.47
N ILE A 149 2.72 9.39 11.20
CA ILE A 149 1.70 8.89 10.27
C ILE A 149 1.79 9.72 9.01
N ILE A 150 2.23 9.11 7.92
CA ILE A 150 2.25 9.73 6.59
C ILE A 150 1.10 9.16 5.80
N ARG A 151 0.21 10.00 5.28
CA ARG A 151 -0.74 9.62 4.24
C ARG A 151 -0.42 10.36 2.96
N PHE A 152 -0.42 9.68 1.84
CA PHE A 152 -0.12 10.29 0.56
C PHE A 152 -0.84 9.55 -0.57
N THR A 153 -0.92 10.20 -1.72
CA THR A 153 -1.40 9.62 -2.96
C THR A 153 -0.22 9.47 -3.91
N ASP A 154 0.02 8.30 -4.48
CA ASP A 154 1.08 8.13 -5.47
C ASP A 154 0.69 8.71 -6.85
N ALA A 155 1.62 8.66 -7.81
CA ALA A 155 1.38 9.13 -9.16
C ALA A 155 0.30 8.34 -9.93
N ASN A 156 -0.05 7.14 -9.47
CA ASN A 156 -1.13 6.31 -10.03
C ASN A 156 -2.48 6.58 -9.35
N GLY A 157 -2.55 7.51 -8.42
CA GLY A 157 -3.76 7.84 -7.68
C GLY A 157 -4.08 6.89 -6.52
N LEU A 158 -3.15 6.00 -6.13
CA LEU A 158 -3.34 5.09 -5.01
C LEU A 158 -3.01 5.77 -3.70
N GLN A 159 -3.83 5.52 -2.68
CA GLN A 159 -3.68 6.12 -1.37
C GLN A 159 -2.95 5.16 -0.42
N TRP A 160 -1.93 5.69 0.24
CA TRP A 160 -1.02 4.94 1.09
C TRP A 160 -0.93 5.59 2.46
N ILE A 161 -0.90 4.76 3.51
CA ILE A 161 -0.62 5.18 4.88
C ILE A 161 0.64 4.46 5.38
N ARG A 162 1.54 5.21 6.02
CA ARG A 162 2.74 4.67 6.66
C ARG A 162 2.79 5.12 8.11
N GLU A 163 2.96 4.17 9.03
CA GLU A 163 3.01 4.43 10.47
C GLU A 163 4.41 4.09 11.01
N GLY A 164 5.14 5.12 11.43
CA GLY A 164 6.54 5.03 11.83
C GLY A 164 7.40 4.38 10.75
N THR A 165 8.08 3.30 11.13
CA THR A 165 9.01 2.56 10.26
C THR A 165 8.34 1.43 9.48
N THR A 166 7.07 1.15 9.72
CA THR A 166 6.35 0.03 9.09
C THR A 166 6.23 0.18 7.57
N SER A 167 5.97 -0.94 6.87
CA SER A 167 5.68 -0.90 5.44
C SER A 167 4.37 -0.14 5.19
N PRO A 168 4.30 0.70 4.15
CA PRO A 168 3.09 1.43 3.83
C PRO A 168 1.98 0.45 3.46
N VAL A 169 0.77 0.73 3.95
CA VAL A 169 -0.43 -0.03 3.66
C VAL A 169 -1.31 0.79 2.74
N ARG A 170 -1.83 0.15 1.70
CA ARG A 170 -2.82 0.78 0.83
C ARG A 170 -4.12 0.93 1.61
N PHE A 171 -4.62 2.14 1.76
CA PHE A 171 -5.95 2.37 2.33
C PHE A 171 -6.88 2.86 1.24
N VAL A 172 -8.05 2.25 1.15
CA VAL A 172 -9.12 2.76 0.29
C VAL A 172 -9.99 3.60 1.20
N THR A 173 -9.98 4.93 1.03
CA THR A 173 -11.06 5.73 1.59
C THR A 173 -12.35 5.23 0.94
N ARG A 174 -13.04 4.30 1.59
CA ARG A 174 -14.45 4.06 1.29
C ARG A 174 -15.07 5.43 1.43
N ARG A 175 -15.66 5.94 0.35
CA ARG A 175 -16.37 7.21 0.25
C ARG A 175 -17.53 7.18 1.26
N LYS A 176 -17.23 7.31 2.56
CA LYS A 176 -18.22 7.45 3.60
C LYS A 176 -18.68 8.90 3.50
N ARG A 177 -19.92 9.08 3.05
CA ARG A 177 -20.72 10.30 3.28
C ARG A 177 -20.38 10.80 4.69
N HIS A 178 -19.83 12.02 4.78
CA HIS A 178 -19.59 12.80 5.99
C HIS A 178 -19.34 11.98 7.27
N LEU A 179 -18.08 11.67 7.58
CA LEU A 179 -17.69 11.24 8.91
C LEU A 179 -17.15 12.43 9.72
N LEU A 180 -17.92 12.78 10.75
CA LEU A 180 -17.49 13.40 11.99
C LEU A 180 -16.47 12.45 12.68
N PHE A 181 -15.19 12.57 12.37
CA PHE A 181 -14.09 11.93 13.12
C PHE A 181 -12.95 12.92 13.36
N PHE A 182 -13.32 14.14 13.73
CA PHE A 182 -12.51 15.10 14.46
C PHE A 182 -13.52 15.92 15.28
N ARG A 183 -13.96 15.36 16.41
CA ARG A 183 -14.52 16.16 17.50
C ARG A 183 -13.51 16.05 18.63
N ASP A 184 -13.08 17.23 19.06
CA ASP A 184 -12.07 17.50 20.08
C ASP A 184 -12.30 16.76 21.40
#